data_AF-K5UZE3-F1
#
_entry.id   AF-K5UZE3-F1
#
_cell.length_a   1.000
_cell.length_b   1.000
_cell.length_c   1.000
_cell.angle_alpha   90.00
_cell.angle_beta   90.00
_cell.angle_gamma   90.00
#
_symmetry.space_group_name_H-M   'P 1'
#
loop_
_entity.id
_entity.type
_entity.pdbx_description
1 polymer ?
#
loop_
_entity_poly.entity_id
_entity_poly.type
_entity_poly.pdbx_seq_one_letter_code
_entity_poly.pdbx_strand_id
1 'polypeptide(L)'
;MNRAVEELRSASHLRFESPEPESRQGRRNVRAAGVQLLDADGAISVELEACLAHIFAKYCTPRPEKQPGLLVPPPSAYLSSEGLDNWARDTNGAAFDSDSKEELLMFMDCTDEGGLTFDGFLQVYQLQTYIDQSCLV
;
A
#
# COMPACT_ATOMS: atom_id res chain seq x y z
N MET A 1 -20.48 43.87 17.29
CA MET A 1 -20.26 42.42 17.07
C MET A 1 -21.56 41.90 16.48
N ASN A 2 -21.62 41.52 15.19
CA ASN A 2 -21.14 40.23 14.70
C ASN A 2 -20.75 40.35 13.22
N ARG A 3 -19.58 40.97 12.96
CA ARG A 3 -18.98 41.07 11.62
C ARG A 3 -18.21 39.80 11.21
N ALA A 4 -18.10 38.83 12.13
CA ALA A 4 -17.29 37.62 11.95
C ALA A 4 -18.06 36.43 11.34
N VAL A 5 -19.37 36.54 11.13
CA VAL A 5 -20.21 35.39 10.70
C VAL A 5 -20.59 35.45 9.22
N GLU A 6 -20.45 36.62 8.57
CA GLU A 6 -20.73 36.77 7.13
C GLU A 6 -19.49 36.52 6.24
N GLU A 7 -18.27 36.58 6.77
CA GLU A 7 -17.05 36.26 6.00
C GLU A 7 -16.82 34.75 5.79
N LEU A 8 -17.47 33.87 6.56
CA LEU A 8 -17.39 32.42 6.35
C LEU A 8 -18.36 31.87 5.28
N ARG A 9 -19.25 32.71 4.75
CA ARG A 9 -20.30 32.30 3.78
C ARG A 9 -20.13 32.85 2.37
N SER A 10 -19.07 33.62 2.11
CA SER A 10 -18.45 33.69 0.78
C SER A 10 -17.47 32.51 0.68
N ALA A 11 -17.88 31.29 0.33
CA ALA A 11 -18.36 30.95 -1.02
C ALA A 11 -17.66 31.84 -2.07
N SER A 12 -16.86 31.36 -3.00
CA SER A 12 -16.82 30.01 -3.55
C SER A 12 -15.96 30.12 -4.81
N HIS A 13 -14.67 30.49 -4.69
CA HIS A 13 -13.90 30.80 -5.90
C HIS A 13 -12.39 30.52 -5.85
N LEU A 14 -11.94 29.57 -5.04
CA LEU A 14 -10.64 28.90 -5.25
C LEU A 14 -10.79 27.39 -4.98
N ARG A 15 -11.84 26.78 -5.53
CA ARG A 15 -11.66 25.40 -6.00
C ARG A 15 -10.64 25.56 -7.12
N PHE A 16 -9.39 25.19 -6.86
CA PHE A 16 -8.46 24.91 -7.94
C PHE A 16 -9.19 23.89 -8.80
N GLU A 17 -9.76 24.33 -9.92
CA GLU A 17 -10.39 23.46 -10.89
C GLU A 17 -9.30 22.50 -11.33
N SER A 18 -9.31 21.30 -10.76
CA SER A 18 -8.49 20.21 -11.22
C SER A 18 -8.97 19.92 -12.65
N PRO A 19 -8.15 20.11 -13.68
CA PRO A 19 -8.57 19.76 -15.02
C PRO A 19 -8.58 18.24 -15.10
N GLU A 20 -9.76 17.64 -15.14
CA GLU A 20 -9.96 16.33 -15.77
C GLU A 20 -10.42 16.60 -17.21
N PRO A 21 -9.77 16.01 -18.24
CA PRO A 21 -10.01 14.60 -18.55
C PRO A 21 -8.80 13.97 -19.29
N GLU A 22 -7.78 13.55 -18.55
CA GLU A 22 -6.99 12.41 -18.98
C GLU A 22 -6.78 11.57 -17.73
N SER A 23 -7.63 10.55 -17.56
CA SER A 23 -7.41 9.44 -16.64
C SER A 23 -6.03 8.84 -16.92
N ARG A 24 -5.02 9.42 -16.30
CA ARG A 24 -3.63 8.95 -16.31
C ARG A 24 -3.46 8.06 -15.12
N GLN A 25 -4.01 6.86 -15.25
CA GLN A 25 -3.69 5.71 -14.42
C GLN A 25 -2.16 5.62 -14.31
N GLY A 26 -1.65 5.70 -13.07
CA GLY A 26 -0.22 5.71 -12.76
C GLY A 26 0.54 6.89 -13.41
N ARG A 27 0.75 7.99 -12.68
CA ARG A 27 1.73 9.02 -13.06
C ARG A 27 3.08 8.33 -13.32
N ARG A 28 3.41 8.11 -14.60
CA ARG A 28 4.77 7.82 -15.04
C ARG A 28 5.60 9.04 -14.65
N ASN A 29 6.36 8.95 -13.56
CA ASN A 29 7.32 9.97 -13.21
C ASN A 29 8.25 10.12 -14.42
N VAL A 30 8.44 11.35 -14.90
CA VAL A 30 9.35 11.63 -16.00
C VAL A 30 10.73 11.11 -15.56
N ARG A 31 11.29 10.11 -16.27
CA ARG A 31 12.53 9.40 -15.86
C ARG A 31 13.72 10.34 -15.54
N ALA A 32 13.69 11.56 -16.06
CA ALA A 32 14.68 12.60 -15.77
C ALA A 32 14.55 13.25 -14.37
N ALA A 33 13.48 12.99 -13.61
CA ALA A 33 13.16 13.71 -12.37
C ALA A 33 12.53 12.85 -11.24
N GLY A 34 12.34 11.54 -11.37
CA GLY A 34 11.74 10.75 -10.28
C GLY A 34 11.81 9.22 -10.43
N VAL A 35 11.67 8.53 -9.29
CA VAL A 35 11.57 7.07 -9.17
C VAL A 35 10.21 6.60 -9.66
N GLN A 36 10.17 5.59 -10.52
CA GLN A 36 8.93 5.04 -11.05
C GLN A 36 8.54 3.80 -10.24
N LEU A 37 7.31 3.78 -9.71
CA LEU A 37 6.80 2.69 -8.87
C LEU A 37 6.30 1.48 -9.66
N LEU A 38 5.85 1.73 -10.90
CA LEU A 38 5.35 0.69 -11.80
C LEU A 38 6.16 0.64 -13.09
N ASP A 39 6.50 -0.54 -13.58
CA ASP A 39 7.29 -0.71 -14.78
C ASP A 39 6.54 -0.33 -16.09
N ALA A 40 7.13 -0.67 -17.24
CA ALA A 40 6.54 -0.33 -18.53
C ALA A 40 5.21 -1.06 -18.80
N ASP A 41 5.03 -2.23 -18.20
CA ASP A 41 3.88 -3.12 -18.33
C ASP A 41 2.82 -2.87 -17.24
N GLY A 42 3.11 -1.96 -16.30
CA GLY A 42 2.23 -1.61 -15.19
C GLY A 42 2.37 -2.53 -13.98
N ALA A 43 3.35 -3.43 -13.98
CA ALA A 43 3.67 -4.26 -12.82
C ALA A 43 4.52 -3.48 -11.80
N ILE A 44 4.65 -4.02 -10.58
CA ILE A 44 5.51 -3.45 -9.54
C ILE A 44 6.96 -3.36 -10.05
N SER A 45 7.60 -2.19 -9.94
CA SER A 45 9.00 -2.04 -10.31
C SER A 45 9.94 -2.76 -9.34
N VAL A 46 11.14 -3.11 -9.81
CA VAL A 46 12.17 -3.79 -8.99
C VAL A 46 12.52 -2.96 -7.74
N GLU A 47 12.57 -1.64 -7.87
CA GLU A 47 12.86 -0.76 -6.74
C GLU A 47 11.74 -0.76 -5.70
N LEU A 48 10.47 -0.77 -6.13
CA LEU A 48 9.33 -0.88 -5.23
C LEU A 48 9.28 -2.26 -4.58
N GLU A 49 9.48 -3.34 -5.34
CA GLU A 49 9.54 -4.70 -4.82
C GLU A 49 10.61 -4.83 -3.71
N ALA A 50 11.80 -4.27 -3.91
CA ALA A 50 12.86 -4.25 -2.89
C ALA A 50 12.44 -3.49 -1.61
N CYS A 51 11.68 -2.40 -1.74
CA CYS A 51 11.15 -1.67 -0.60
C CYS A 51 10.03 -2.44 0.11
N LEU A 52 9.17 -3.12 -0.65
CA LEU A 52 8.11 -3.98 -0.10
C LEU A 52 8.71 -5.20 0.60
N ALA A 53 9.76 -5.81 0.06
CA ALA A 53 10.52 -6.88 0.72
C ALA A 53 11.06 -6.41 2.07
N HIS A 54 11.62 -5.20 2.11
CA HIS A 54 12.09 -4.59 3.36
C HIS A 54 10.98 -4.39 4.39
N ILE A 55 9.79 -3.95 3.95
CA ILE A 55 8.63 -3.76 4.82
C ILE A 55 8.14 -5.11 5.34
N PHE A 56 7.90 -6.07 4.44
CA PHE A 56 7.47 -7.42 4.77
C PHE A 56 8.42 -8.09 5.78
N ALA A 57 9.72 -7.93 5.59
CA ALA A 57 10.75 -8.50 6.46
C ALA A 57 10.64 -8.03 7.94
N LYS A 58 10.02 -6.87 8.22
CA LYS A 58 9.81 -6.39 9.60
C LYS A 58 8.78 -7.23 10.37
N TYR A 59 7.84 -7.84 9.66
CA TYR A 59 6.66 -8.51 10.23
C TYR A 59 6.66 -10.02 10.02
N CYS A 60 7.53 -10.53 9.14
CA CYS A 60 7.54 -11.94 8.77
C CYS A 60 8.14 -12.89 9.82
N THR A 61 7.81 -14.17 9.66
CA THR A 61 8.39 -15.32 10.36
C THR A 61 8.97 -16.30 9.31
N PRO A 62 10.20 -16.81 9.49
CA PRO A 62 11.16 -16.43 10.54
C PRO A 62 11.65 -14.98 10.36
N ARG A 63 12.10 -14.36 11.47
CA ARG A 63 12.64 -12.99 11.42
C ARG A 63 13.95 -12.95 10.63
N PRO A 64 14.17 -11.92 9.80
CA PRO A 64 15.42 -11.75 9.07
C PRO A 64 16.60 -11.52 10.03
N GLU A 65 17.78 -11.93 9.59
CA GLU A 65 19.02 -11.55 10.26
C GLU A 65 19.24 -10.04 10.14
N LYS A 66 19.75 -9.42 11.20
CA LYS A 66 20.10 -8.00 11.18
C LYS A 66 21.36 -7.80 10.36
N GLN A 67 21.24 -7.08 9.25
CA GLN A 67 22.35 -6.74 8.36
C GLN A 67 22.33 -5.23 8.07
N PRO A 68 23.49 -4.62 7.78
CA PRO A 68 23.53 -3.22 7.36
C PRO A 68 22.82 -3.04 6.02
N GLY A 69 21.80 -2.16 5.97
CA GLY A 69 21.02 -1.87 4.77
C GLY A 69 19.55 -2.24 4.90
N LEU A 70 18.90 -2.49 3.75
CA LEU A 70 17.52 -2.95 3.72
C LEU A 70 17.46 -4.42 4.18
N LEU A 71 16.57 -4.70 5.13
CA LEU A 71 16.16 -6.06 5.48
C LEU A 71 15.67 -6.82 4.24
N VAL A 72 16.03 -8.10 4.18
CA VAL A 72 15.58 -9.04 3.17
C VAL A 72 14.88 -10.19 3.89
N PRO A 73 13.66 -10.59 3.51
CA PRO A 73 12.99 -11.69 4.15
C PRO A 73 13.73 -13.01 3.92
N PRO A 74 13.78 -13.90 4.92
CA PRO A 74 14.31 -15.25 4.71
C PRO A 74 13.53 -16.00 3.63
N PRO A 75 14.15 -17.01 2.98
CA PRO A 75 13.43 -17.88 2.05
C PRO A 75 12.22 -18.53 2.73
N SER A 76 11.07 -18.55 2.04
CA SER A 76 9.79 -19.08 2.54
C SER A 76 9.24 -18.37 3.78
N ALA A 77 9.69 -17.14 4.07
CA ALA A 77 9.10 -16.35 5.14
C ALA A 77 7.66 -15.94 4.79
N TYR A 78 6.82 -15.85 5.82
CA TYR A 78 5.41 -15.52 5.71
C TYR A 78 4.99 -14.57 6.84
N LEU A 79 3.88 -13.86 6.70
CA LEU A 79 3.23 -13.15 7.79
C LEU A 79 2.28 -14.11 8.51
N SER A 80 2.55 -14.35 9.79
CA SER A 80 1.57 -15.00 10.66
C SER A 80 0.38 -14.06 10.92
N SER A 81 -0.67 -14.57 11.55
CA SER A 81 -1.82 -13.75 11.98
C SER A 81 -1.39 -12.55 12.86
N GLU A 82 -0.40 -12.75 13.75
CA GLU A 82 0.18 -11.68 14.56
C GLU A 82 0.99 -10.69 13.71
N GLY A 83 1.76 -11.20 12.74
CA GLY A 83 2.52 -10.37 11.79
C GLY A 83 1.60 -9.45 10.99
N LEU A 84 0.47 -9.97 10.51
CA LEU A 84 -0.56 -9.21 9.82
C LEU A 84 -1.18 -8.11 10.69
N ASP A 85 -1.50 -8.41 11.96
CA ASP A 85 -2.06 -7.41 12.87
C ASP A 85 -1.08 -6.29 13.18
N ASN A 86 0.20 -6.62 13.33
CA ASN A 86 1.25 -5.64 13.58
C ASN A 86 1.48 -4.76 12.34
N TRP A 87 1.52 -5.36 11.15
CA TRP A 87 1.61 -4.62 9.91
C TRP A 87 0.41 -3.67 9.74
N ALA A 88 -0.82 -4.17 9.89
CA ALA A 88 -2.04 -3.38 9.78
C ALA A 88 -2.07 -2.21 10.77
N ARG A 89 -1.66 -2.44 12.02
CA ARG A 89 -1.60 -1.39 13.04
C ARG A 89 -0.62 -0.29 12.66
N ASP A 90 0.55 -0.67 12.14
CA ASP A 90 1.58 0.31 11.78
C ASP A 90 1.20 1.11 10.51
N THR A 91 0.43 0.55 9.59
CA THR A 91 0.05 1.24 8.34
C THR A 91 -1.30 1.95 8.40
N ASN A 92 -2.27 1.37 9.10
CA ASN A 92 -3.67 1.81 9.11
C ASN A 92 -4.12 2.35 10.47
N GLY A 93 -3.28 2.21 11.51
CA GLY A 93 -3.56 2.65 12.88
C GLY A 93 -4.33 1.64 13.74
N ALA A 94 -4.83 0.54 13.15
CA ALA A 94 -5.53 -0.52 13.86
C ALA A 94 -5.23 -1.89 13.21
N ALA A 95 -5.37 -2.97 13.99
CA ALA A 95 -5.31 -4.33 13.46
C ALA A 95 -6.53 -4.64 12.58
N PHE A 96 -6.42 -5.65 11.71
CA PHE A 96 -7.58 -6.16 10.98
C PHE A 96 -8.56 -6.83 11.95
N ASP A 97 -9.86 -6.66 11.70
CA ASP A 97 -10.87 -7.55 12.27
C ASP A 97 -10.75 -8.97 11.66
N SER A 98 -11.41 -9.94 12.28
CA SER A 98 -11.38 -11.35 11.85
C SER A 98 -11.81 -11.51 10.41
N ASP A 99 -12.90 -10.86 10.03
CA ASP A 99 -13.58 -11.07 8.76
C ASP A 99 -12.74 -10.51 7.62
N SER A 100 -12.21 -9.30 7.79
CA SER A 100 -11.30 -8.67 6.82
C SER A 100 -10.01 -9.46 6.64
N LYS A 101 -9.49 -10.07 7.73
CA LYS A 101 -8.29 -10.90 7.67
C LYS A 101 -8.54 -12.23 6.96
N GLU A 102 -9.66 -12.89 7.25
CA GLU A 102 -10.06 -14.11 6.56
C GLU A 102 -10.27 -13.85 5.07
N GLU A 103 -10.96 -12.77 4.72
CA GLU A 103 -11.14 -12.36 3.33
C GLU A 103 -9.81 -12.16 2.61
N LEU A 104 -8.89 -11.39 3.22
CA LEU A 104 -7.55 -11.18 2.67
C LEU A 104 -6.82 -12.51 2.40
N LEU A 105 -6.80 -13.42 3.37
CA LEU A 105 -6.09 -14.68 3.29
C LEU A 105 -6.75 -15.70 2.34
N MET A 106 -8.04 -15.56 2.04
CA MET A 106 -8.75 -16.41 1.08
C MET A 106 -8.36 -16.14 -0.37
N PHE A 107 -7.96 -14.91 -0.70
CA PHE A 107 -7.67 -14.51 -2.08
C PHE A 107 -6.17 -14.38 -2.38
N MET A 108 -5.36 -14.10 -1.36
CA MET A 108 -3.93 -13.88 -1.55
C MET A 108 -3.14 -15.19 -1.47
N ASP A 109 -1.95 -15.20 -2.10
CA ASP A 109 -1.04 -16.34 -1.98
C ASP A 109 -0.57 -16.55 -0.53
N CYS A 110 -0.86 -17.73 -0.01
CA CYS A 110 -0.58 -18.12 1.36
C CYS A 110 0.11 -19.49 1.39
N THR A 111 0.89 -19.73 2.45
CA THR A 111 1.37 -21.08 2.80
C THR A 111 0.19 -22.01 3.06
N ASP A 112 0.42 -23.33 3.03
CA ASP A 112 -0.59 -24.35 3.38
C ASP A 112 -1.20 -24.16 4.80
N GLU A 113 -0.49 -23.47 5.69
CA GLU A 113 -0.89 -23.17 7.07
C GLU A 113 -1.65 -21.83 7.21
N GLY A 114 -1.93 -21.13 6.10
CA GLY A 114 -2.66 -19.86 6.08
C GLY A 114 -1.82 -18.61 6.40
N GLY A 115 -0.49 -18.69 6.37
CA GLY A 115 0.38 -17.52 6.45
C GLY A 115 0.56 -16.81 5.11
N LEU A 116 0.44 -15.48 5.07
CA LEU A 116 0.58 -14.69 3.84
C LEU A 116 2.05 -14.70 3.36
N THR A 117 2.32 -15.17 2.15
CA THR A 117 3.69 -15.20 1.59
C THR A 117 4.13 -13.82 1.12
N PHE A 118 5.40 -13.67 0.74
CA PHE A 118 5.84 -12.42 0.11
C PHE A 118 5.17 -12.19 -1.24
N ASP A 119 4.92 -13.24 -2.02
CA ASP A 119 4.20 -13.13 -3.29
C ASP A 119 2.76 -12.68 -3.05
N GLY A 120 2.08 -13.23 -2.05
CA GLY A 120 0.75 -12.78 -1.62
C GLY A 120 0.76 -11.33 -1.13
N PHE A 121 1.82 -10.91 -0.43
CA PHE A 121 1.99 -9.52 -0.03
C PHE A 121 2.14 -8.58 -1.24
N LEU A 122 2.88 -8.97 -2.28
CA LEU A 122 2.96 -8.20 -3.53
C LEU A 122 1.61 -8.11 -4.26
N GLN A 123 0.81 -9.18 -4.25
CA GLN A 123 -0.53 -9.19 -4.84
C GLN A 123 -1.44 -8.12 -4.22
N VAL A 124 -1.36 -7.89 -2.90
CA VAL A 124 -2.13 -6.82 -2.24
C VAL A 124 -1.86 -5.46 -2.87
N TYR A 125 -0.59 -5.12 -3.11
CA TYR A 125 -0.21 -3.85 -3.73
C TYR A 125 -0.54 -3.80 -5.22
N GLN A 126 -0.44 -4.93 -5.93
CA GLN A 126 -0.87 -5.02 -7.32
C GLN A 126 -2.36 -4.73 -7.45
N LEU A 127 -3.22 -5.31 -6.61
CA LEU A 127 -4.66 -5.02 -6.61
C LEU A 127 -4.95 -3.53 -6.42
N GLN A 128 -4.24 -2.88 -5.50
CA GLN A 128 -4.39 -1.43 -5.29
C GLN A 128 -3.98 -0.60 -6.52
N THR A 129 -3.10 -1.11 -7.38
CA THR A 129 -2.72 -0.44 -8.64
C THR A 129 -3.73 -0.65 -9.76
N TYR A 130 -4.57 -1.68 -9.68
CA TYR A 130 -5.65 -1.97 -10.65
C TYR A 130 -6.99 -1.34 -10.29
N ILE A 131 -7.25 -1.07 -9.00
CA ILE A 131 -8.50 -0.45 -8.55
C ILE A 131 -8.44 1.07 -8.82
N ASP A 132 -8.74 1.43 -10.07
CA ASP A 132 -9.14 2.77 -10.48
C ASP A 132 -10.68 2.73 -10.69
N GLN A 133 -11.42 3.65 -10.06
CA GLN A 133 -12.90 3.79 -10.02
C GLN A 133 -13.70 3.08 -8.91
N SER A 134 -13.42 3.31 -7.63
CA SER A 134 -14.48 3.66 -6.65
C SER A 134 -13.86 4.01 -5.29
N CYS A 135 -14.14 5.22 -4.85
CA CYS A 135 -13.72 5.76 -3.56
C CYS A 135 -14.16 4.87 -2.39
N LEU A 136 -13.21 4.50 -1.53
CA LEU A 136 -13.48 4.18 -0.12
C LEU A 136 -12.50 4.94 0.77
N VAL A 137 -12.84 6.20 1.02
CA VAL A 137 -12.79 6.81 2.35
C VAL A 137 -14.16 7.40 2.65
#